data_AF-A0A949ANW0-F1
#
_entry.id   AF-A0A949ANW0-F1
#
_cell.length_a   1.000
_cell.length_b   1.000
_cell.length_c   1.000
_cell.angle_alpha   90.00
_cell.angle_beta   90.00
_cell.angle_gamma   90.00
#
_symmetry.space_group_name_H-M   'P 1'
#
loop_
_entity.id
_entity.type
_entity.pdbx_description
1 polymer ?
#
loop_
_entity_poly.entity_id
_entity_poly.type
_entity_poly.pdbx_seq_one_letter_code
_entity_poly.pdbx_strand_id
1 'polypeptide(L)' 'MIKLSKRVTVYFDPKIHKILKVRALETDRSISEIINDAIYRDLMDDNEDLEAFKLREKESTVSYEALLKELKEDGKI' A
#
# COMPACT_ATOMS: atom_id res chain seq x y z
N MET A 1 19.79 -9.62 0.18
CA MET A 1 19.44 -8.94 -1.07
C MET A 1 18.58 -9.86 -1.92
N ILE A 2 17.36 -9.44 -2.26
CA ILE A 2 16.51 -10.18 -3.21
C ILE A 2 17.17 -10.09 -4.58
N LYS A 3 17.50 -11.23 -5.19
CA LYS A 3 18.09 -11.27 -6.54
C LYS A 3 16.99 -11.14 -7.58
N LEU A 4 16.84 -9.95 -8.15
CA LEU A 4 15.92 -9.72 -9.27
C LEU A 4 16.36 -10.53 -10.50
N SER A 5 15.53 -11.48 -10.94
CA SER A 5 15.87 -12.46 -11.99
C SER A 5 15.00 -12.39 -13.24
N LYS A 6 13.93 -11.59 -13.20
CA LYS A 6 12.98 -11.42 -14.31
C LYS A 6 13.08 -10.00 -14.84
N ARG A 7 13.32 -9.86 -16.15
CA ARG A 7 13.39 -8.58 -16.85
C ARG A 7 12.03 -8.24 -17.45
N VAL A 8 11.57 -7.02 -17.21
CA VAL A 8 10.36 -6.44 -17.81
C VAL A 8 10.71 -5.06 -18.36
N THR A 9 10.10 -4.68 -19.49
CA THR A 9 10.19 -3.33 -20.05
C THR A 9 8.86 -2.62 -19.81
N VAL A 10 8.91 -1.44 -19.20
CA VAL A 10 7.72 -0.61 -18.95
C VAL A 10 7.98 0.81 -19.44
N TYR A 11 6.93 1.49 -19.86
CA TYR A 11 6.97 2.91 -20.20
C TYR A 11 6.57 3.72 -18.97
N PHE A 12 7.34 4.76 -18.67
CA PHE A 12 7.02 5.72 -17.61
C PHE A 12 6.68 7.07 -18.22
N ASP A 13 5.82 7.82 -17.53
CA ASP A 13 5.76 9.27 -17.74
C ASP A 13 7.18 9.85 -17.56
N PRO A 14 7.66 10.72 -18.48
CA PRO A 14 9.00 11.28 -18.40
C PRO A 14 9.31 12.03 -17.09
N LYS A 15 8.31 12.68 -16.48
CA LYS A 15 8.44 13.36 -15.19
C LYS A 15 8.62 12.35 -14.06
N ILE A 16 7.83 11.27 -14.06
CA ILE A 16 7.95 10.20 -13.06
C ILE A 16 9.32 9.53 -13.17
N HIS A 17 9.76 9.20 -14.38
CA HIS A 17 11.08 8.60 -14.59
C HIS A 17 12.22 9.50 -14.07
N LYS A 18 12.12 10.83 -14.25
CA LYS A 18 13.09 11.78 -13.71
C LYS A 18 13.11 11.76 -12.18
N ILE A 19 11.94 11.72 -11.54
CA ILE A 19 11.83 11.66 -10.08
C ILE A 19 12.40 10.33 -9.55
N LEU A 20 12.07 9.20 -10.20
CA LEU A 20 12.60 7.88 -9.85
C LEU A 20 14.12 7.82 -9.93
N LYS A 21 14.72 8.47 -10.94
CA LYS A 21 16.18 8.59 -11.05
C LYS A 21 16.79 9.34 -9.88
N VAL A 22 16.20 10.47 -9.47
CA VAL A 22 16.69 11.25 -8.32
C VAL A 22 16.59 10.41 -7.04
N ARG A 23 15.45 9.74 -6.83
CA ARG A 23 15.25 8.90 -5.65
C ARG A 23 16.18 7.69 -5.61
N ALA A 24 16.46 7.08 -6.76
CA ALA A 24 17.44 6.00 -6.88
C ALA A 24 18.84 6.44 -6.44
N LEU A 25 19.28 7.63 -6.88
CA LEU A 25 20.56 8.21 -6.46
C LEU A 25 20.59 8.54 -4.97
N GLU A 26 19.52 9.14 -4.45
CA GLU A 26 19.41 9.52 -3.03
C GLU A 26 19.44 8.32 -2.09
N THR A 27 18.81 7.22 -2.49
CA THR A 27 18.63 6.03 -1.65
C THR A 27 19.70 4.96 -1.85
N ASP A 28 20.62 5.14 -2.80
CA ASP A 28 21.57 4.11 -3.25
C ASP A 28 20.87 2.80 -3.64
N ARG A 29 19.75 2.93 -4.36
CA ARG A 29 18.93 1.81 -4.83
C ARG A 29 18.68 1.91 -6.33
N SER A 30 18.54 0.78 -6.99
CA SER A 30 18.10 0.76 -8.39
C SER A 30 16.62 1.14 -8.52
N ILE A 31 16.25 1.69 -9.68
CA ILE A 31 14.85 1.97 -10.02
C ILE A 31 13.99 0.68 -9.93
N SER A 32 14.54 -0.47 -10.33
CA SER A 32 13.85 -1.76 -10.25
C SER A 32 13.55 -2.19 -8.81
N GLU A 33 14.47 -1.94 -7.87
CA GLU A 33 14.21 -2.21 -6.45
C GLU A 33 13.14 -1.28 -5.87
N ILE A 34 13.18 0.01 -6.21
CA ILE A 34 12.18 0.99 -5.76
C ILE A 34 10.78 0.61 -6.26
N ILE A 35 10.66 0.24 -7.53
CA ILE A 35 9.37 -0.15 -8.12
C ILE A 35 8.86 -1.45 -7.52
N ASN A 36 9.72 -2.46 -7.37
CA ASN A 36 9.30 -3.74 -6.77
C ASN A 36 8.77 -3.52 -5.35
N ASP A 37 9.47 -2.76 -4.51
CA ASP A 37 8.99 -2.46 -3.15
C ASP A 37 7.68 -1.67 -3.13
N ALA A 38 7.48 -0.76 -4.10
CA ALA A 38 6.23 -0.02 -4.20
C ALA A 38 5.07 -0.97 -4.55
N ILE A 39 5.26 -1.85 -5.53
CA ILE A 39 4.26 -2.84 -5.93
C ILE A 39 3.99 -3.86 -4.81
N TYR A 40 5.03 -4.34 -4.12
CA TYR A 40 4.86 -5.26 -3.01
C TYR A 40 4.05 -4.66 -1.87
N ARG A 41 4.27 -3.38 -1.56
CA ARG A 41 3.48 -2.69 -0.52
C ARG A 41 2.04 -2.51 -0.93
N ASP A 42 1.80 -2.03 -2.15
CA ASP A 42 0.45 -1.87 -2.71
C ASP A 42 -0.35 -3.18 -2.67
N LEU A 43 0.27 -4.29 -3.08
CA LEU A 43 -0.36 -5.62 -3.03
C LEU A 43 -0.53 -6.16 -1.60
N MET A 44 0.33 -5.75 -0.67
CA MET A 44 0.26 -6.21 0.71
C MET A 44 -0.83 -5.48 1.48
N ASP A 45 -1.00 -4.18 1.24
CA ASP A 45 -2.09 -3.37 1.80
C ASP A 45 -3.45 -3.98 1.43
N ASP A 46 -3.66 -4.32 0.15
CA ASP A 46 -4.87 -5.03 -0.30
C ASP A 46 -5.07 -6.38 0.42
N ASN A 47 -3.99 -7.12 0.63
CA ASN A 47 -4.06 -8.42 1.31
C ASN A 47 -4.39 -8.26 2.80
N GLU A 48 -3.83 -7.26 3.47
CA GLU A 48 -4.12 -6.94 4.87
C GLU A 48 -5.61 -6.59 5.06
N ASP A 49 -6.19 -5.81 4.14
CA ASP A 49 -7.62 -5.50 4.15
C ASP A 49 -8.46 -6.77 4.00
N LEU A 50 -8.15 -7.64 3.03
CA LEU A 50 -8.87 -8.89 2.82
C LEU A 50 -8.80 -9.82 4.04
N GLU A 51 -7.67 -9.89 4.71
CA GLU A 51 -7.52 -10.67 5.94
C GLU A 51 -8.32 -10.05 7.10
N ALA A 52 -8.34 -8.72 7.23
CA ALA A 52 -9.17 -8.03 8.22
C ALA A 52 -10.66 -8.32 7.98
N PHE A 53 -11.13 -8.31 6.73
CA PHE A 53 -12.50 -8.68 6.39
C PHE A 53 -12.83 -10.13 6.81
N LYS A 54 -11.96 -11.09 6.51
CA LYS A 54 -12.16 -12.49 6.90
C LYS A 54 -12.19 -12.68 8.41
N LEU A 55 -11.32 -11.99 9.15
CA LEU A 55 -11.28 -12.08 10.61
C LEU A 55 -12.55 -11.52 11.25
N ARG A 56 -13.09 -10.43 10.69
CA ARG A 56 -14.29 -9.74 11.19
C ARG A 56 -15.60 -10.35 10.71
N GLU A 57 -15.58 -11.35 9.83
CA GLU A 57 -16.80 -12.00 9.30
C GLU A 57 -17.73 -12.53 10.40
N LYS A 58 -17.16 -12.94 11.55
CA LYS A 58 -17.90 -13.48 12.70
C LYS A 58 -18.25 -12.45 13.78
N GLU A 59 -17.84 -11.19 13.61
CA GLU A 59 -18.17 -10.14 14.57
C GLU A 59 -19.67 -9.79 14.46
N SER A 60 -20.28 -9.46 15.60
CA SER A 60 -21.68 -9.01 15.63
C SER A 60 -21.80 -7.65 14.94
N THR A 61 -22.87 -7.46 14.16
CA THR A 61 -23.15 -6.15 13.58
C THR A 61 -23.54 -5.14 14.67
N VAL A 62 -23.17 -3.88 14.44
CA VAL A 62 -23.58 -2.76 15.30
C VAL A 62 -24.66 -1.95 14.60
N SER A 63 -25.56 -1.32 15.35
CA SER A 63 -26.50 -0.38 14.76
C SER A 63 -25.78 0.89 14.33
N TYR A 64 -26.30 1.54 13.28
CA TYR A 64 -25.74 2.81 12.80
C TYR A 64 -25.72 3.89 13.89
N GLU A 65 -26.76 3.95 14.73
CA GLU A 65 -26.84 4.90 15.85
C GLU A 65 -25.75 4.66 16.91
N ALA A 66 -25.47 3.39 17.24
CA ALA A 66 -24.42 3.04 18.18
C ALA A 66 -23.03 3.43 17.65
N LEU A 67 -22.77 3.15 16.37
CA LEU A 67 -21.53 3.55 15.69
C LEU A 67 -21.34 5.08 15.68
N LEU A 68 -22.38 5.85 15.37
CA LEU A 68 -22.30 7.32 15.38
C LEU A 68 -22.01 7.88 16.76
N LYS A 69 -22.55 7.27 17.81
CA LYS A 69 -22.29 7.68 19.18
C LYS A 69 -20.82 7.46 19.55
N GLU A 70 -20.30 6.27 19.23
CA GLU A 70 -18.89 5.91 19.47
C GLU A 70 -17.93 6.83 18.70
N LEU A 71 -18.18 7.07 17.41
CA LEU A 71 -17.31 7.95 16.59
C LEU A 71 -17.27 9.40 17.11
N LYS A 72 -18.37 9.91 17.68
CA LYS A 72 -18.41 11.23 18.32
C LYS A 72 -17.62 11.24 19.63
N GLU A 73 -17.72 10.19 20.42
CA GLU A 73 -16.95 10.03 21.68
C GLU A 73 -15.45 9.97 21.39
N ASP A 74 -15.06 9.32 20.29
CA ASP A 74 -13.67 9.24 19.81
C ASP A 74 -13.18 10.50 19.07
N GLY A 75 -14.04 11.50 18.87
CA GLY A 75 -13.72 12.75 18.16
C GLY A 75 -13.37 12.56 16.67
N LYS A 76 -13.87 11.47 16.06
CA LYS A 76 -13.68 11.16 14.64
C LYS A 76 -14.66 11.90 13.74
N ILE A 77 -15.78 12.38 14.31
CA ILE A 77 -16.83 13.19 13.68
C ILE A 77 -17.43 14.18 14.68
#